data_AF-A0A918TD91-F1
#
_entry.id   AF-A0A918TD91-F1
#
_cell.length_a   1.000
_cell.length_b   1.000
_cell.length_c   1.000
_cell.angle_alpha   90.00
_cell.angle_beta   90.00
_cell.angle_gamma   90.00
#
_symmetry.space_group_name_H-M   'P 1'
#
loop_
_entity.id
_entity.type
_entity.pdbx_description
1 polymer ?
#
loop_
_entity_poly.entity_id
_entity_poly.type
_entity_poly.pdbx_seq_one_letter_code
_entity_poly.pdbx_strand_id
1 'polypeptide(L)'
;MPVTLDLDFFRRFLDRTTRVVAEEAAYLTELDAAIGDADHGANLKRGFTSAAEAVAAEPPATPGALLTAVGVHLTNTVGGAAGPLYGTVLRRMGKVLGEEPVVEPEALGRALAAAVASVRRLGDSAPGDKTMIDALQPAADAYAEALAHGDATAALDAAARAARAGAGATVPLQARRGRASYLGERSIGHQDPGATSSALLITALYEATDPALCAAAPPERARAEPEVQAEAPAGRVGVVLVSHSRAVAESAAALAGALVGTGDPAPVAPAGGLPDGSIGTSAELVRRAVASADEGAGVVVLCDMGSAVLTVKALLTEKEFATVRIADAPFVEGAVAAVVTASAGGDMTAVLAAADDARTYRKL
;
A
#
# COMPACT_ATOMS: atom_id res chain seq x y z
N MET A 1 32.01 -17.98 -6.58
CA MET A 1 32.71 -17.03 -7.46
C MET A 1 32.22 -15.64 -7.10
N PRO A 2 33.07 -14.60 -7.11
CA PRO A 2 32.63 -13.24 -6.87
C PRO A 2 31.58 -12.85 -7.93
N VAL A 3 30.48 -12.23 -7.49
CA VAL A 3 29.42 -11.76 -8.39
C VAL A 3 29.96 -10.69 -9.34
N THR A 4 29.63 -10.79 -10.62
CA THR A 4 29.90 -9.75 -11.61
C THR A 4 28.68 -8.83 -11.70
N LEU A 5 28.87 -7.53 -11.47
CA LEU A 5 27.82 -6.51 -11.53
C LEU A 5 27.69 -5.94 -12.95
N ASP A 6 27.42 -6.83 -13.90
CA ASP A 6 27.22 -6.51 -15.32
C ASP A 6 25.75 -6.21 -15.64
N LEU A 7 25.45 -5.95 -16.91
CA LEU A 7 24.10 -5.69 -17.37
C LEU A 7 23.12 -6.83 -17.05
N ASP A 8 23.56 -8.09 -17.08
CA ASP A 8 22.70 -9.23 -16.78
C ASP A 8 22.36 -9.32 -15.29
N PHE A 9 23.29 -8.94 -14.40
CA PHE A 9 22.98 -8.73 -12.98
C PHE A 9 21.87 -7.68 -12.79
N PHE A 10 21.98 -6.51 -13.44
CA PHE A 10 20.98 -5.46 -13.29
C PHE A 10 19.63 -5.80 -13.97
N ARG A 11 19.63 -6.61 -15.03
CA ARG A 11 18.40 -7.18 -15.61
C ARG A 11 17.74 -8.17 -14.64
N ARG A 12 18.51 -9.06 -14.00
CA ARG A 12 17.98 -9.95 -12.95
C ARG A 12 17.40 -9.17 -11.78
N PHE A 13 18.10 -8.12 -11.34
CA PHE A 13 17.59 -7.21 -10.31
C PHE A 13 16.25 -6.57 -10.70
N LEU A 14 16.12 -6.06 -11.93
CA LEU A 14 14.88 -5.46 -12.40
C LEU A 14 13.74 -6.48 -12.47
N ASP A 15 13.98 -7.66 -13.05
CA ASP A 15 12.99 -8.74 -13.11
C ASP A 15 12.52 -9.15 -11.72
N ARG A 16 13.47 -9.37 -10.80
CA ARG A 16 13.17 -9.73 -9.41
C ARG A 16 12.38 -8.64 -8.70
N THR A 17 12.77 -7.37 -8.88
CA THR A 17 12.06 -6.22 -8.31
C THR A 17 10.61 -6.18 -8.81
N THR A 18 10.41 -6.31 -10.13
CA THR A 18 9.07 -6.27 -10.74
C THR A 18 8.18 -7.39 -10.20
N ARG A 19 8.70 -8.61 -10.09
CA ARG A 19 7.97 -9.76 -9.54
C ARG A 19 7.60 -9.55 -8.07
N VAL A 20 8.57 -9.23 -7.22
CA VAL A 20 8.34 -9.03 -5.79
C VAL A 20 7.39 -7.87 -5.54
N VAL A 21 7.53 -6.74 -6.24
CA VAL A 21 6.60 -5.61 -6.11
C VAL A 21 5.18 -5.99 -6.55
N ALA A 22 5.02 -6.80 -7.60
CA ALA A 22 3.72 -7.26 -8.05
C ALA A 22 3.04 -8.21 -7.06
N GLU A 23 3.82 -9.12 -6.46
CA GLU A 23 3.38 -10.06 -5.43
C GLU A 23 3.03 -9.33 -4.12
N GLU A 24 3.83 -8.33 -3.75
CA GLU A 24 3.69 -7.58 -2.50
C GLU A 24 2.77 -6.36 -2.61
N ALA A 25 2.18 -6.11 -3.79
CA ALA A 25 1.36 -4.94 -4.05
C ALA A 25 0.19 -4.82 -3.06
N ALA A 26 -0.50 -5.92 -2.77
CA ALA A 26 -1.65 -5.90 -1.85
C ALA A 26 -1.22 -5.47 -0.43
N TYR A 27 -0.12 -6.03 0.08
CA TYR A 27 0.39 -5.66 1.39
C TYR A 27 0.93 -4.23 1.45
N LEU A 28 1.63 -3.78 0.41
CA LEU A 28 2.11 -2.41 0.33
C LEU A 28 0.95 -1.41 0.32
N THR A 29 -0.15 -1.76 -0.34
CA THR A 29 -1.42 -1.02 -0.29
C THR A 29 -2.06 -1.08 1.10
N GLU A 30 -2.04 -2.23 1.78
CA GLU A 30 -2.55 -2.36 3.16
C GLU A 30 -1.79 -1.46 4.15
N LEU A 31 -0.45 -1.45 4.09
CA LEU A 31 0.38 -0.56 4.90
C LEU A 31 0.05 0.91 4.63
N ASP A 32 -0.11 1.27 3.36
CA ASP A 32 -0.46 2.61 2.94
C ASP A 32 -1.91 2.98 3.26
N ALA A 33 -2.84 2.03 3.33
CA ALA A 33 -4.21 2.30 3.78
C ALA A 33 -4.26 2.71 5.26
N ALA A 34 -3.36 2.17 6.09
CA ALA A 34 -3.30 2.52 7.50
C ALA A 34 -2.85 3.97 7.74
N ILE A 35 -1.95 4.50 6.90
CA ILE A 35 -1.31 5.80 7.11
C ILE A 35 -1.24 6.72 5.88
N GLY A 36 -2.01 6.45 4.84
CA GLY A 36 -1.92 7.11 3.54
C GLY A 36 -3.23 6.99 2.75
N ASP A 37 -3.13 6.86 1.43
CA ASP A 37 -4.27 6.82 0.49
C ASP A 37 -4.46 5.48 -0.21
N ALA A 38 -3.83 4.42 0.32
CA ALA A 38 -3.98 3.02 -0.12
C ALA A 38 -3.58 2.77 -1.59
N ASP A 39 -2.76 3.62 -2.19
CA ASP A 39 -2.42 3.55 -3.61
C ASP A 39 -0.99 3.05 -3.87
N HIS A 40 -0.14 3.02 -2.84
CA HIS A 40 1.31 2.81 -3.01
C HIS A 40 1.66 1.48 -3.71
N GLY A 41 1.06 0.37 -3.27
CA GLY A 41 1.32 -0.94 -3.85
C GLY A 41 0.88 -1.03 -5.32
N ALA A 42 -0.33 -0.56 -5.62
CA ALA A 42 -0.85 -0.50 -6.99
C ALA A 42 -0.01 0.40 -7.91
N ASN A 43 0.45 1.54 -7.39
CA ASN A 43 1.32 2.47 -8.11
C ASN A 43 2.67 1.86 -8.44
N LEU A 44 3.32 1.20 -7.47
CA LEU A 44 4.61 0.53 -7.71
C LEU A 44 4.49 -0.65 -8.68
N LYS A 45 3.46 -1.49 -8.53
CA LYS A 45 3.21 -2.60 -9.46
C LYS A 45 3.09 -2.10 -10.90
N ARG A 46 2.25 -1.09 -11.13
CA ARG A 46 2.05 -0.48 -12.45
C ARG A 46 3.35 0.11 -13.01
N GLY A 47 4.08 0.83 -12.17
CA GLY A 47 5.35 1.47 -12.50
C GLY A 47 6.42 0.48 -12.95
N PHE A 48 6.75 -0.48 -12.09
CA PHE A 48 7.81 -1.44 -12.37
C PHE A 48 7.46 -2.39 -13.51
N THR A 49 6.20 -2.81 -13.63
CA THR A 49 5.74 -3.64 -14.76
C THR A 49 5.93 -2.89 -16.08
N SER A 50 5.42 -1.66 -16.19
CA SER A 50 5.53 -0.88 -17.43
C SER A 50 6.98 -0.46 -17.73
N ALA A 51 7.80 -0.21 -16.72
CA ALA A 51 9.22 0.11 -16.92
C ALA A 51 10.00 -1.11 -17.43
N ALA A 52 9.72 -2.30 -16.92
CA ALA A 52 10.32 -3.55 -17.38
C ALA A 52 9.95 -3.84 -18.84
N GLU A 53 8.68 -3.63 -19.21
CA GLU A 53 8.23 -3.73 -20.62
C GLU A 53 8.95 -2.73 -21.53
N ALA A 54 9.10 -1.48 -21.10
CA ALA A 54 9.75 -0.43 -21.89
C ALA A 54 11.23 -0.75 -22.17
N VAL A 55 11.99 -1.18 -21.16
CA VAL A 55 13.42 -1.53 -21.35
C VAL A 55 13.61 -2.90 -22.01
N ALA A 56 12.59 -3.76 -22.04
CA ALA A 56 12.60 -4.97 -22.85
C ALA A 56 12.38 -4.64 -24.34
N ALA A 57 11.50 -3.67 -24.64
CA ALA A 57 11.25 -3.20 -26.00
C ALA A 57 12.44 -2.42 -26.58
N GLU A 58 13.10 -1.61 -25.76
CA GLU A 58 14.32 -0.87 -26.13
C GLU A 58 15.48 -1.19 -25.15
N PRO A 59 16.19 -2.31 -25.35
CA PRO A 59 17.24 -2.78 -24.45
C PRO A 59 18.39 -1.78 -24.28
N PRO A 60 18.65 -1.31 -23.05
CA PRO A 60 19.81 -0.48 -22.75
C PRO A 60 21.12 -1.26 -22.89
N ALA A 61 22.21 -0.57 -23.25
CA ALA A 61 23.52 -1.17 -23.51
C ALA A 61 24.39 -1.37 -22.26
N THR A 62 24.11 -0.62 -21.18
CA THR A 62 24.96 -0.56 -19.98
C THR A 62 24.10 -0.59 -18.70
N PRO A 63 24.64 -1.07 -17.57
CA PRO A 63 24.00 -0.96 -16.26
C PRO A 63 23.48 0.43 -15.93
N GLY A 64 24.29 1.47 -16.16
CA GLY A 64 23.91 2.85 -15.86
C GLY A 64 22.79 3.36 -16.77
N ALA A 65 22.82 3.00 -18.05
CA ALA A 65 21.72 3.30 -18.98
C ALA A 65 20.43 2.59 -18.58
N LEU A 66 20.50 1.33 -18.14
CA LEU A 66 19.32 0.58 -17.67
C LEU A 66 18.64 1.24 -16.47
N LEU A 67 19.40 1.55 -15.41
CA LEU A 67 18.84 2.21 -14.23
C LEU A 67 18.31 3.61 -14.56
N THR A 68 18.97 4.34 -15.46
CA THR A 68 18.52 5.65 -15.92
C THR A 68 17.20 5.56 -16.68
N ALA A 69 17.07 4.61 -17.62
CA ALA A 69 15.86 4.40 -18.40
C ALA A 69 14.66 4.03 -17.51
N VAL A 70 14.83 3.04 -16.61
CA VAL A 70 13.79 2.64 -15.64
C VAL A 70 13.39 3.83 -14.77
N GLY A 71 14.37 4.57 -14.22
CA GLY A 71 14.04 5.68 -13.33
C GLY A 71 13.37 6.88 -14.05
N VAL A 72 13.70 7.14 -15.31
CA VAL A 72 12.97 8.12 -16.15
C VAL A 72 11.53 7.64 -16.35
N HIS A 73 11.35 6.37 -16.67
CA HIS A 73 10.02 5.78 -16.88
C HIS A 73 9.14 5.90 -15.64
N LEU A 74 9.65 5.51 -14.46
CA LEU A 74 8.91 5.61 -13.20
C LEU A 74 8.51 7.05 -12.86
N THR A 75 9.39 8.02 -13.15
CA THR A 75 9.10 9.46 -12.92
C THR A 75 7.89 9.92 -13.75
N ASN A 76 7.71 9.36 -14.95
CA ASN A 76 6.68 9.79 -15.90
C ASN A 76 5.36 9.01 -15.78
N THR A 77 5.39 7.80 -15.22
CA THR A 77 4.26 6.84 -15.28
C THR A 77 3.64 6.51 -13.93
N VAL A 78 4.36 6.72 -12.83
CA VAL A 78 3.87 6.40 -11.48
C VAL A 78 3.34 7.68 -10.83
N GLY A 79 2.07 7.63 -10.42
CA GLY A 79 1.43 8.70 -9.65
C GLY A 79 1.94 8.79 -8.21
N GLY A 80 1.52 9.85 -7.51
CA GLY A 80 1.88 10.07 -6.11
C GLY A 80 3.35 10.39 -5.87
N ALA A 81 3.79 10.29 -4.62
CA ALA A 81 5.17 10.59 -4.24
C ALA A 81 6.16 9.50 -4.71
N ALA A 82 5.70 8.25 -4.84
CA ALA A 82 6.55 7.10 -5.15
C ALA A 82 7.27 7.22 -6.50
N GLY A 83 6.59 7.73 -7.54
CA GLY A 83 7.16 7.85 -8.89
C GLY A 83 8.40 8.74 -8.96
N PRO A 84 8.30 10.03 -8.58
CA PRO A 84 9.45 10.93 -8.55
C PRO A 84 10.57 10.47 -7.62
N LEU A 85 10.25 9.82 -6.48
CA LEU A 85 11.26 9.39 -5.51
C LEU A 85 12.05 8.16 -6.01
N TYR A 86 11.38 7.07 -6.39
CA TYR A 86 12.06 5.89 -6.94
C TYR A 86 12.72 6.19 -8.30
N GLY A 87 12.07 6.99 -9.13
CA GLY A 87 12.68 7.51 -10.34
C GLY A 87 13.98 8.27 -10.07
N THR A 88 14.02 9.08 -9.02
CA THR A 88 15.24 9.79 -8.61
C THR A 88 16.32 8.85 -8.09
N VAL A 89 15.98 7.82 -7.31
CA VAL A 89 16.93 6.79 -6.86
C VAL A 89 17.63 6.17 -8.06
N LEU A 90 16.86 5.55 -8.97
CA LEU A 90 17.42 4.78 -10.07
C LEU A 90 18.16 5.66 -11.08
N ARG A 91 17.61 6.84 -11.42
CA ARG A 91 18.30 7.81 -12.29
C ARG A 91 19.60 8.30 -11.68
N ARG A 92 19.64 8.52 -10.36
CA ARG A 92 20.86 8.98 -9.71
C ARG A 92 21.91 7.89 -9.67
N MET A 93 21.51 6.65 -9.37
CA MET A 93 22.42 5.51 -9.45
C MET A 93 22.98 5.36 -10.87
N GLY A 94 22.11 5.31 -11.89
CA GLY A 94 22.52 5.16 -13.28
C GLY A 94 23.54 6.22 -13.73
N LYS A 95 23.32 7.49 -13.36
CA LYS A 95 24.27 8.58 -13.63
C LYS A 95 25.64 8.40 -12.97
N VAL A 96 25.70 7.79 -11.78
CA VAL A 96 26.98 7.54 -11.09
C VAL A 96 27.70 6.35 -11.70
N LEU A 97 26.96 5.34 -12.16
CA LEU A 97 27.53 4.14 -12.80
C LEU A 97 28.05 4.42 -14.22
N GLY A 98 27.46 5.39 -14.93
CA GLY A 98 27.92 5.79 -16.25
C GLY A 98 27.68 4.72 -17.32
N GLU A 99 28.61 4.60 -18.27
CA GLU A 99 28.48 3.73 -19.45
C GLU A 99 29.42 2.52 -19.41
N GLU A 100 29.98 2.20 -18.25
CA GLU A 100 30.84 1.02 -18.11
C GLU A 100 30.02 -0.27 -18.20
N PRO A 101 30.50 -1.32 -18.89
CA PRO A 101 29.75 -2.57 -19.06
C PRO A 101 29.70 -3.42 -17.77
N VAL A 102 30.63 -3.20 -16.85
CA VAL A 102 30.72 -3.87 -15.56
C VAL A 102 30.93 -2.81 -14.47
N VAL A 103 30.16 -2.94 -13.40
CA VAL A 103 30.20 -1.99 -12.27
C VAL A 103 31.15 -2.49 -11.20
N GLU A 104 32.10 -1.65 -10.79
CA GLU A 104 32.92 -1.92 -9.62
C GLU A 104 32.07 -1.84 -8.32
N PRO A 105 32.29 -2.72 -7.33
CA PRO A 105 31.53 -2.70 -6.08
C PRO A 105 31.54 -1.34 -5.36
N GLU A 106 32.66 -0.61 -5.40
CA GLU A 106 32.79 0.72 -4.83
C GLU A 106 31.98 1.76 -5.60
N ALA A 107 31.83 1.60 -6.93
CA ALA A 107 30.98 2.45 -7.74
C ALA A 107 29.51 2.27 -7.39
N LEU A 108 29.07 1.03 -7.13
CA LEU A 108 27.72 0.75 -6.63
C LEU A 108 27.49 1.39 -5.25
N GLY A 109 28.47 1.30 -4.33
CA GLY A 109 28.39 1.97 -3.02
C GLY A 109 28.25 3.48 -3.14
N ARG A 110 29.05 4.12 -4.02
CA ARG A 110 28.91 5.55 -4.32
C ARG A 110 27.55 5.89 -4.93
N ALA A 111 27.02 5.02 -5.80
CA ALA A 111 25.72 5.19 -6.43
C ALA A 111 24.57 5.15 -5.41
N LEU A 112 24.59 4.18 -4.49
CA LEU A 112 23.61 4.07 -3.39
C LEU A 112 23.64 5.32 -2.50
N ALA A 113 24.82 5.72 -2.02
CA ALA A 113 24.97 6.91 -1.19
C ALA A 113 24.49 8.19 -1.90
N ALA A 114 24.81 8.33 -3.20
CA ALA A 114 24.37 9.46 -4.00
C ALA A 114 22.84 9.48 -4.21
N ALA A 115 22.22 8.31 -4.38
CA ALA A 115 20.79 8.17 -4.51
C ALA A 115 20.06 8.57 -3.22
N VAL A 116 20.51 8.08 -2.07
CA VAL A 116 19.99 8.47 -0.75
C VAL A 116 20.06 9.98 -0.57
N ALA A 117 21.22 10.59 -0.81
CA ALA A 117 21.40 12.04 -0.70
C ALA A 117 20.48 12.83 -1.64
N SER A 118 20.18 12.31 -2.83
CA SER A 118 19.24 12.93 -3.75
C SER A 118 17.78 12.84 -3.29
N VAL A 119 17.35 11.68 -2.78
CA VAL A 119 15.99 11.51 -2.25
C VAL A 119 15.76 12.36 -1.00
N ARG A 120 16.75 12.41 -0.10
CA ARG A 120 16.70 13.28 1.09
C ARG A 120 16.48 14.74 0.72
N ARG A 121 17.19 15.23 -0.31
CA ARG A 121 17.00 16.59 -0.83
C ARG A 121 15.65 16.80 -1.50
N LEU A 122 15.19 15.84 -2.30
CA LEU A 122 13.93 15.95 -3.02
C LEU A 122 12.72 15.93 -2.08
N GLY A 123 12.71 15.02 -1.11
CA GLY A 123 11.63 14.85 -0.14
C GLY A 123 11.81 15.66 1.15
N ASP A 124 12.88 16.46 1.25
CA ASP A 124 13.28 17.18 2.47
C ASP A 124 13.28 16.26 3.73
N SER A 125 13.69 15.01 3.57
CA SER A 125 13.52 13.95 4.58
C SER A 125 14.84 13.58 5.26
N ALA A 126 14.77 13.32 6.56
CA ALA A 126 15.88 12.83 7.39
C ALA A 126 15.57 11.45 7.99
N PRO A 127 16.60 10.70 8.44
CA PRO A 127 16.39 9.53 9.28
C PRO A 127 15.52 9.89 10.49
N GLY A 128 14.52 9.04 10.77
CA GLY A 128 13.51 9.25 11.80
C GLY A 128 12.22 9.93 11.33
N ASP A 129 12.15 10.39 10.07
CA ASP A 129 10.95 11.06 9.55
C ASP A 129 9.82 10.09 9.12
N LYS A 130 10.07 8.78 9.22
CA LYS A 130 9.17 7.69 8.83
C LYS A 130 8.93 7.68 7.32
N THR A 131 9.99 7.45 6.55
CA THR A 131 9.97 7.43 5.08
C THR A 131 10.90 6.35 4.52
N MET A 132 10.97 6.23 3.20
CA MET A 132 11.96 5.38 2.53
C MET A 132 13.43 5.62 2.94
N ILE A 133 13.76 6.81 3.47
CA ILE A 133 15.11 7.11 3.97
C ILE A 133 15.49 6.21 5.14
N ASP A 134 14.52 5.81 5.96
CA ASP A 134 14.74 4.94 7.11
C ASP A 134 15.17 3.51 6.71
N ALA A 135 14.90 3.10 5.47
CA ALA A 135 15.43 1.86 4.91
C ALA A 135 16.69 2.09 4.05
N LEU A 136 16.69 3.12 3.21
CA LEU A 136 17.76 3.33 2.23
C LEU A 136 19.07 3.84 2.84
N GLN A 137 19.00 4.71 3.86
CA GLN A 137 20.21 5.23 4.50
C GLN A 137 20.96 4.09 5.25
N PRO A 138 20.32 3.29 6.13
CA PRO A 138 20.99 2.15 6.74
C PRO A 138 21.53 1.13 5.73
N ALA A 139 20.82 0.92 4.61
CA ALA A 139 21.28 0.04 3.55
C ALA A 139 22.59 0.52 2.89
N ALA A 140 22.67 1.81 2.55
CA ALA A 140 23.85 2.39 1.95
C ALA A 140 25.06 2.39 2.91
N ASP A 141 24.81 2.68 4.19
CA ASP A 141 25.85 2.68 5.22
C ASP A 141 26.38 1.26 5.47
N ALA A 142 25.49 0.27 5.61
CA ALA A 142 25.84 -1.14 5.80
C ALA A 142 26.58 -1.72 4.58
N TYR A 143 26.19 -1.34 3.36
CA TYR A 143 26.92 -1.74 2.15
C TYR A 143 28.37 -1.25 2.19
N ALA A 144 28.58 0.04 2.50
CA ALA A 144 29.90 0.65 2.52
C ALA A 144 30.80 0.03 3.61
N GLU A 145 30.25 -0.22 4.80
CA GLU A 145 30.98 -0.83 5.92
C GLU A 145 31.38 -2.29 5.61
N ALA A 146 30.45 -3.09 5.09
CA ALA A 146 30.69 -4.48 4.77
C ALA A 146 31.66 -4.65 3.60
N LEU A 147 31.58 -3.79 2.58
CA LEU A 147 32.49 -3.85 1.43
C LEU A 147 33.96 -3.60 1.81
N ALA A 148 34.23 -2.80 2.85
CA ALA A 148 35.59 -2.55 3.32
C ALA A 148 36.32 -3.83 3.82
N HIS A 149 35.56 -4.89 4.14
CA HIS A 149 36.09 -6.12 4.72
C HIS A 149 35.61 -7.39 4.00
N GLY A 150 34.83 -7.25 2.92
CA GLY A 150 34.13 -8.34 2.25
C GLY A 150 34.03 -8.11 0.74
N ASP A 151 33.26 -8.95 0.07
CA ASP A 151 32.96 -8.80 -1.35
C ASP A 151 31.59 -8.14 -1.57
N ALA A 152 31.26 -7.89 -2.84
CA ALA A 152 29.97 -7.30 -3.22
C ALA A 152 28.76 -8.11 -2.75
N THR A 153 28.88 -9.45 -2.65
CA THR A 153 27.76 -10.29 -2.23
C THR A 153 27.49 -10.11 -0.74
N ALA A 154 28.55 -10.14 0.08
CA ALA A 154 28.45 -9.86 1.51
C ALA A 154 27.95 -8.44 1.79
N ALA A 155 28.40 -7.45 1.01
CA ALA A 155 27.95 -6.07 1.13
C ALA A 155 26.47 -5.90 0.77
N LEU A 156 25.99 -6.57 -0.28
CA LEU A 156 24.58 -6.57 -0.67
C LEU A 156 23.68 -7.27 0.35
N ASP A 157 24.10 -8.40 0.93
CA ASP A 157 23.37 -9.05 2.03
C ASP A 157 23.24 -8.11 3.25
N ALA A 158 24.35 -7.48 3.65
CA ALA A 158 24.36 -6.53 4.76
C ALA A 158 23.40 -5.37 4.49
N ALA A 159 23.42 -4.81 3.28
CA ALA A 159 22.50 -3.76 2.84
C ALA A 159 21.03 -4.21 2.92
N ALA A 160 20.72 -5.42 2.44
CA ALA A 160 19.37 -5.96 2.46
C ALA A 160 18.85 -6.19 3.89
N ARG A 161 19.69 -6.74 4.78
CA ARG A 161 19.36 -6.88 6.20
C ARG A 161 19.12 -5.53 6.88
N ALA A 162 19.98 -4.54 6.62
CA ALA A 162 19.85 -3.20 7.17
C ALA A 162 18.59 -2.49 6.66
N ALA A 163 18.25 -2.64 5.37
CA ALA A 163 17.04 -2.07 4.79
C ALA A 163 15.76 -2.65 5.44
N ARG A 164 15.71 -3.99 5.62
CA ARG A 164 14.59 -4.66 6.30
C ARG A 164 14.45 -4.22 7.76
N ALA A 165 15.56 -4.14 8.49
CA ALA A 165 15.57 -3.63 9.86
C ALA A 165 15.10 -2.16 9.92
N GLY A 166 15.56 -1.33 8.99
CA GLY A 166 15.15 0.07 8.85
C GLY A 166 13.66 0.22 8.57
N ALA A 167 13.10 -0.59 7.67
CA ALA A 167 11.66 -0.63 7.42
C ALA A 167 10.87 -1.00 8.68
N GLY A 168 11.25 -2.06 9.40
CA GLY A 168 10.60 -2.44 10.66
C GLY A 168 10.73 -1.37 11.76
N ALA A 169 11.87 -0.67 11.81
CA ALA A 169 12.11 0.42 12.76
C ALA A 169 11.23 1.66 12.52
N THR A 170 10.50 1.72 11.40
CA THR A 170 9.53 2.81 11.16
C THR A 170 8.27 2.70 12.00
N VAL A 171 7.91 1.51 12.48
CA VAL A 171 6.66 1.24 13.23
C VAL A 171 6.46 2.21 14.41
N PRO A 172 7.41 2.38 15.35
CA PRO A 172 7.22 3.28 16.49
C PRO A 172 7.35 4.78 16.15
N LEU A 173 7.73 5.14 14.92
CA LEU A 173 7.97 6.53 14.56
C LEU A 173 6.67 7.27 14.24
N GLN A 174 6.60 8.54 14.65
CA GLN A 174 5.62 9.48 14.16
C GLN A 174 6.07 10.04 12.80
N ALA A 175 5.20 9.97 11.80
CA ALA A 175 5.47 10.50 10.48
C ALA A 175 5.63 12.02 10.50
N ARG A 176 6.68 12.50 9.83
CA ARG A 176 6.98 13.94 9.67
C ARG A 176 6.92 14.40 8.21
N ARG A 177 6.85 13.47 7.27
CA ARG A 177 6.79 13.73 5.83
C ARG A 177 5.70 12.89 5.17
N GLY A 178 5.37 13.24 3.92
CA GLY A 178 4.35 12.56 3.12
C GLY A 178 2.95 12.65 3.71
N ARG A 179 2.02 11.86 3.15
CA ARG A 179 0.62 11.81 3.58
C ARG A 179 0.46 11.33 5.02
N ALA A 180 1.32 10.42 5.46
CA ALA A 180 1.32 9.90 6.83
C ALA A 180 1.49 10.99 7.90
N SER A 181 2.21 12.08 7.58
CA SER A 181 2.39 13.21 8.50
C SER A 181 1.08 13.90 8.89
N TYR A 182 0.04 13.81 8.06
CA TYR A 182 -1.26 14.42 8.31
C TYR A 182 -2.02 13.75 9.46
N LEU A 183 -1.62 12.52 9.82
CA LEU A 183 -2.24 11.75 10.90
C LEU A 183 -1.62 12.05 12.28
N GLY A 184 -0.50 12.78 12.35
CA GLY A 184 0.19 13.06 13.60
C GLY A 184 0.53 11.77 14.35
N GLU A 185 0.25 11.73 15.65
CA GLU A 185 0.51 10.57 16.52
C GLU A 185 -0.18 9.28 16.04
N ARG A 186 -1.27 9.37 15.27
CA ARG A 186 -1.97 8.20 14.73
C ARG A 186 -1.16 7.43 13.68
N SER A 187 -0.03 7.98 13.21
CA SER A 187 0.91 7.26 12.35
C SER A 187 1.83 6.31 13.12
N ILE A 188 1.91 6.43 14.44
CA ILE A 188 2.70 5.54 15.32
C ILE A 188 2.00 4.17 15.38
N GLY A 189 2.79 3.10 15.34
CA GLY A 189 2.30 1.72 15.36
C GLY A 189 2.09 1.11 13.98
N HIS A 190 2.29 1.88 12.90
CA HIS A 190 2.15 1.41 11.52
C HIS A 190 3.47 1.45 10.77
N GLN A 191 3.80 0.43 9.99
CA GLN A 191 5.04 0.41 9.20
C GLN A 191 4.91 1.32 7.96
N ASP A 192 5.98 2.03 7.60
CA ASP A 192 5.98 2.89 6.41
C ASP A 192 5.98 2.07 5.11
N PRO A 193 5.03 2.31 4.18
CA PRO A 193 5.00 1.62 2.90
C PRO A 193 6.21 1.96 2.02
N GLY A 194 6.76 3.18 2.10
CA GLY A 194 7.94 3.60 1.34
C GLY A 194 9.22 2.90 1.78
N ALA A 195 9.45 2.81 3.09
CA ALA A 195 10.56 2.06 3.69
C ALA A 195 10.46 0.57 3.38
N THR A 196 9.25 0.02 3.44
CA THR A 196 8.99 -1.39 3.11
C THR A 196 9.34 -1.69 1.66
N SER A 197 8.83 -0.91 0.70
CA SER A 197 9.16 -1.17 -0.71
C SER A 197 10.64 -0.92 -1.01
N SER A 198 11.29 0.03 -0.34
CA SER A 198 12.74 0.20 -0.46
C SER A 198 13.52 -1.00 0.05
N ALA A 199 13.09 -1.61 1.16
CA ALA A 199 13.69 -2.85 1.66
C ALA A 199 13.50 -4.03 0.69
N LEU A 200 12.35 -4.11 0.00
CA LEU A 200 12.11 -5.10 -1.05
C LEU A 200 13.08 -4.90 -2.23
N LEU A 201 13.27 -3.66 -2.71
CA LEU A 201 14.20 -3.35 -3.79
C LEU A 201 15.66 -3.70 -3.43
N ILE A 202 16.13 -3.32 -2.24
CA ILE A 202 17.50 -3.66 -1.82
C ILE A 202 17.65 -5.19 -1.63
N THR A 203 16.61 -5.87 -1.14
CA THR A 203 16.60 -7.34 -1.08
C THR A 203 16.69 -7.97 -2.47
N ALA A 204 15.92 -7.47 -3.44
CA ALA A 204 15.99 -7.93 -4.83
C ALA A 204 17.39 -7.71 -5.45
N LEU A 205 18.07 -6.62 -5.07
CA LEU A 205 19.45 -6.35 -5.51
C LEU A 205 20.44 -7.38 -4.95
N TYR A 206 20.26 -7.80 -3.70
CA TYR A 206 21.02 -8.91 -3.12
C TYR A 206 20.68 -10.24 -3.79
N GLU A 207 19.40 -10.56 -3.97
CA GLU A 207 18.98 -11.82 -4.60
C GLU A 207 19.50 -11.93 -6.05
N ALA A 208 19.67 -10.81 -6.77
CA ALA A 208 20.25 -10.80 -8.12
C ALA A 208 21.70 -11.33 -8.20
N THR A 209 22.38 -11.46 -7.06
CA THR A 209 23.72 -12.07 -6.96
C THR A 209 23.72 -13.55 -7.28
N ASP A 210 22.58 -14.23 -7.12
CA ASP A 210 22.40 -15.66 -7.39
C ASP A 210 21.06 -15.91 -8.09
N PRO A 211 21.05 -16.40 -9.35
CA PRO A 211 19.83 -16.78 -10.04
C PRO A 211 18.90 -17.72 -9.26
N ALA A 212 19.44 -18.57 -8.38
CA ALA A 212 18.64 -19.45 -7.53
C ALA A 212 17.82 -18.67 -6.49
N LEU A 213 18.36 -17.58 -5.95
CA LEU A 213 17.64 -16.69 -5.04
C LEU A 213 16.51 -15.94 -5.75
N CYS A 214 16.70 -15.55 -7.01
CA CYS A 214 15.63 -14.94 -7.82
C CYS A 214 14.52 -15.95 -8.20
N ALA A 215 14.89 -17.23 -8.38
CA ALA A 215 13.96 -18.30 -8.74
C ALA A 215 13.12 -18.77 -7.55
N ALA A 216 13.66 -18.67 -6.34
CA ALA A 216 12.91 -18.95 -5.12
C ALA A 216 11.67 -18.04 -5.05
N ALA A 217 10.51 -18.65 -4.76
CA ALA A 217 9.37 -17.88 -4.29
C ALA A 217 9.84 -17.03 -3.10
N PRO A 218 9.40 -15.77 -2.97
CA PRO A 218 9.65 -15.02 -1.74
C PRO A 218 9.26 -15.92 -0.56
N PRO A 219 10.02 -15.93 0.53
CA PRO A 219 9.63 -16.70 1.70
C PRO A 219 8.18 -16.33 2.02
N GLU A 220 7.33 -17.36 2.10
CA GLU A 220 5.95 -17.21 2.54
C GLU A 220 6.05 -16.39 3.82
N ARG A 221 5.48 -15.18 3.81
CA ARG A 221 5.61 -14.29 4.96
C ARG A 221 5.21 -15.12 6.16
N ALA A 222 6.11 -15.22 7.14
CA ALA A 222 5.69 -15.50 8.49
C ALA A 222 4.73 -14.35 8.81
N ARG A 223 3.45 -14.55 8.49
CA ARG A 223 2.35 -13.74 8.97
C ARG A 223 2.66 -13.67 10.45
N ALA A 224 3.00 -12.48 10.94
CA ALA A 224 2.99 -12.26 12.37
C ALA A 224 1.70 -12.92 12.84
N GLU A 225 1.83 -13.95 13.67
CA GLU A 225 0.67 -14.71 14.13
C GLU A 225 -0.34 -13.66 14.59
N PRO A 226 -1.57 -13.65 14.06
CA PRO A 226 -2.56 -12.76 14.59
C PRO A 226 -2.79 -13.23 16.02
N GLU A 227 -2.27 -12.45 16.96
CA GLU A 227 -2.58 -12.62 18.36
C GLU A 227 -4.11 -12.51 18.48
N VAL A 228 -4.71 -13.62 18.91
CA VAL A 228 -6.13 -13.91 19.06
C VAL A 228 -6.86 -14.26 17.75
N GLN A 229 -6.94 -15.57 17.48
CA GLN A 229 -8.04 -16.16 16.72
C GLN A 229 -9.36 -15.86 17.44
N ALA A 230 -10.07 -14.83 17.00
CA ALA A 230 -11.52 -14.81 17.17
C ALA A 230 -12.08 -15.79 16.13
N GLU A 231 -12.86 -16.75 16.59
CA GLU A 231 -13.61 -17.71 15.75
C GLU A 231 -14.26 -16.97 14.57
N ALA A 232 -14.20 -17.58 13.37
CA ALA A 232 -14.85 -17.03 12.19
C ALA A 232 -16.31 -16.70 12.51
N PRO A 233 -16.75 -15.44 12.35
CA PRO A 233 -18.07 -15.05 12.79
C PRO A 233 -19.14 -15.77 11.98
N ALA A 234 -20.12 -16.33 12.68
CA ALA A 234 -21.27 -17.00 12.08
C ALA A 234 -22.27 -15.96 11.56
N GLY A 235 -22.06 -15.42 10.35
CA GLY A 235 -22.98 -14.47 9.71
C GLY A 235 -22.44 -13.85 8.43
N ARG A 236 -23.24 -12.99 7.77
CA ARG A 236 -22.78 -12.15 6.65
C ARG A 236 -22.47 -10.74 7.12
N VAL A 237 -21.60 -10.04 6.41
CA VAL A 237 -21.30 -8.63 6.68
C VAL A 237 -22.57 -7.81 6.45
N GLY A 238 -23.01 -7.06 7.46
CA GLY A 238 -24.13 -6.13 7.34
C GLY A 238 -23.73 -4.83 6.64
N VAL A 239 -24.68 -4.15 6.01
CA VAL A 239 -24.46 -2.83 5.40
C VAL A 239 -25.42 -1.79 5.96
N VAL A 240 -24.91 -0.67 6.44
CA VAL A 240 -25.71 0.45 6.95
C VAL A 240 -25.51 1.67 6.07
N LEU A 241 -26.62 2.27 5.62
CA LEU A 241 -26.62 3.45 4.76
C LEU A 241 -27.04 4.68 5.56
N VAL A 242 -26.07 5.54 5.88
CA VAL A 242 -26.27 6.75 6.67
C VAL A 242 -26.41 7.95 5.76
N SER A 243 -27.56 8.62 5.82
CA SER A 243 -27.81 9.82 5.03
C SER A 243 -28.53 10.89 5.84
N HIS A 244 -28.33 12.15 5.50
CA HIS A 244 -29.08 13.23 6.14
C HIS A 244 -30.58 13.13 5.87
N SER A 245 -30.97 12.46 4.79
CA SER A 245 -32.36 12.21 4.40
C SER A 245 -32.75 10.75 4.64
N ARG A 246 -33.85 10.53 5.37
CA ARG A 246 -34.47 9.21 5.54
C ARG A 246 -34.83 8.58 4.20
N ALA A 247 -35.49 9.34 3.33
CA ALA A 247 -35.93 8.85 2.03
C ALA A 247 -34.76 8.40 1.15
N VAL A 248 -33.62 9.10 1.21
CA VAL A 248 -32.42 8.74 0.44
C VAL A 248 -31.78 7.46 0.98
N ALA A 249 -31.64 7.33 2.31
CA ALA A 249 -31.12 6.13 2.93
C ALA A 249 -31.99 4.89 2.61
N GLU A 250 -33.31 5.02 2.77
CA GLU A 250 -34.27 3.95 2.47
C GLU A 250 -34.28 3.56 0.99
N SER A 251 -34.26 4.55 0.08
CA SER A 251 -34.26 4.28 -1.37
C SER A 251 -32.96 3.63 -1.82
N ALA A 252 -31.81 4.06 -1.28
CA ALA A 252 -30.52 3.44 -1.60
C ALA A 252 -30.45 1.99 -1.08
N ALA A 253 -30.97 1.73 0.12
CA ALA A 253 -31.02 0.38 0.71
C ALA A 253 -31.93 -0.54 -0.11
N ALA A 254 -33.11 -0.05 -0.49
CA ALA A 254 -34.05 -0.80 -1.33
C ALA A 254 -33.46 -1.10 -2.71
N LEU A 255 -32.79 -0.14 -3.35
CA LEU A 255 -32.12 -0.34 -4.63
C LEU A 255 -31.00 -1.38 -4.53
N ALA A 256 -30.13 -1.26 -3.52
CA ALA A 256 -29.02 -2.18 -3.31
C ALA A 256 -29.51 -3.62 -3.06
N GLY A 257 -30.55 -3.78 -2.23
CA GLY A 257 -31.18 -5.09 -2.01
C GLY A 257 -31.84 -5.65 -3.27
N ALA A 258 -32.52 -4.84 -4.07
CA ALA A 258 -33.18 -5.28 -5.30
C ALA A 258 -32.20 -5.71 -6.41
N LEU A 259 -30.95 -5.24 -6.38
CA LEU A 259 -29.91 -5.60 -7.35
C LEU A 259 -29.13 -6.86 -6.96
N VAL A 260 -29.44 -7.48 -5.81
CA VAL A 260 -28.95 -8.82 -5.47
C VAL A 260 -29.70 -9.83 -6.32
N GLY A 261 -29.06 -10.29 -7.40
CA GLY A 261 -29.73 -11.00 -8.49
C GLY A 261 -30.49 -12.27 -8.09
N THR A 262 -29.96 -13.08 -7.17
CA THR A 262 -30.61 -14.31 -6.66
C THR A 262 -30.18 -14.63 -5.23
N GLY A 263 -31.13 -14.99 -4.37
CA GLY A 263 -30.88 -15.38 -2.99
C GLY A 263 -31.43 -14.39 -1.97
N ASP A 264 -31.26 -14.71 -0.69
CA ASP A 264 -31.56 -13.79 0.41
C ASP A 264 -30.43 -12.74 0.48
N PRO A 265 -30.73 -11.43 0.40
CA PRO A 265 -29.69 -10.40 0.48
C PRO A 265 -29.04 -10.38 1.88
N ALA A 266 -27.78 -9.97 1.95
CA ALA A 266 -27.14 -9.64 3.22
C ALA A 266 -27.92 -8.51 3.92
N PRO A 267 -27.86 -8.42 5.26
CA PRO A 267 -28.57 -7.39 6.02
C PRO A 267 -28.20 -5.98 5.52
N VAL A 268 -29.22 -5.20 5.14
CA VAL A 268 -29.06 -3.81 4.75
C VAL A 268 -30.02 -2.94 5.55
N ALA A 269 -29.49 -1.94 6.27
CA ALA A 269 -30.29 -1.10 7.16
C ALA A 269 -30.08 0.39 6.85
N PRO A 270 -31.15 1.16 6.57
CA PRO A 270 -31.06 2.60 6.39
C PRO A 270 -31.04 3.33 7.74
N ALA A 271 -30.21 4.37 7.85
CA ALA A 271 -30.21 5.30 8.97
C ALA A 271 -30.19 6.74 8.42
N GLY A 272 -31.36 7.39 8.33
CA GLY A 272 -31.39 8.76 7.86
C GLY A 272 -32.41 9.68 8.50
N GLY A 273 -32.05 10.97 8.50
CA GLY A 273 -32.80 12.02 9.15
C GLY A 273 -32.65 12.04 10.68
N LEU A 274 -33.34 13.00 11.29
CA LEU A 274 -33.57 13.04 12.73
C LEU A 274 -34.87 12.28 13.09
N PRO A 275 -35.10 11.97 14.38
CA PRO A 275 -36.30 11.26 14.82
C PRO A 275 -37.61 11.97 14.46
N ASP A 276 -37.60 13.30 14.38
CA ASP A 276 -38.74 14.13 13.98
C ASP A 276 -39.00 14.16 12.46
N GLY A 277 -38.18 13.46 11.67
CA GLY A 277 -38.30 13.38 10.21
C GLY A 277 -37.60 14.51 9.45
N SER A 278 -36.95 15.46 10.15
CA SER A 278 -36.15 16.50 9.51
C SER A 278 -34.81 15.96 8.99
N ILE A 279 -34.15 16.75 8.14
CA ILE A 279 -32.84 16.43 7.57
C ILE A 279 -31.76 16.53 8.66
N GLY A 280 -30.94 15.49 8.80
CA GLY A 280 -29.83 15.44 9.75
C GLY A 280 -29.34 14.01 9.99
N THR A 281 -28.33 13.87 10.84
CA THR A 281 -27.79 12.54 11.21
C THR A 281 -28.07 12.25 12.68
N SER A 282 -28.75 11.15 12.96
CA SER A 282 -29.05 10.72 14.33
C SER A 282 -28.17 9.56 14.74
N ALA A 283 -27.32 9.77 15.74
CA ALA A 283 -26.48 8.71 16.32
C ALA A 283 -27.30 7.51 16.83
N GLU A 284 -28.49 7.76 17.39
CA GLU A 284 -29.42 6.72 17.85
C GLU A 284 -29.94 5.86 16.70
N LEU A 285 -30.31 6.47 15.57
CA LEU A 285 -30.74 5.71 14.39
C LEU A 285 -29.59 4.88 13.80
N VAL A 286 -28.37 5.41 13.81
CA VAL A 286 -27.18 4.67 13.37
C VAL A 286 -26.92 3.46 14.28
N ARG A 287 -26.97 3.62 15.61
CA ARG A 287 -26.83 2.49 16.56
C ARG A 287 -27.85 1.39 16.29
N ARG A 288 -29.12 1.76 16.11
CA ARG A 288 -30.20 0.80 15.81
C ARG A 288 -29.98 0.08 14.48
N ALA A 289 -29.59 0.83 13.45
CA ALA A 289 -29.33 0.25 12.13
C ALA A 289 -28.15 -0.73 12.17
N VAL A 290 -27.06 -0.37 12.85
CA VAL A 290 -25.90 -1.27 13.06
C VAL A 290 -26.33 -2.53 13.82
N ALA A 291 -27.04 -2.39 14.95
CA ALA A 291 -27.52 -3.52 15.72
C ALA A 291 -28.47 -4.44 14.92
N SER A 292 -29.26 -3.88 14.00
CA SER A 292 -30.13 -4.68 13.11
C SER A 292 -29.41 -5.35 11.96
N ALA A 293 -28.26 -4.83 11.53
CA ALA A 293 -27.50 -5.35 10.40
C ALA A 293 -26.38 -6.32 10.82
N ASP A 294 -25.99 -6.31 12.10
CA ASP A 294 -24.91 -7.16 12.61
C ASP A 294 -25.37 -8.60 12.84
N GLU A 295 -25.03 -9.49 11.92
CA GLU A 295 -25.18 -10.94 12.07
C GLU A 295 -23.93 -11.59 12.71
N GLY A 296 -23.00 -10.80 13.23
CA GLY A 296 -21.78 -11.27 13.88
C GLY A 296 -20.53 -11.13 13.01
N ALA A 297 -20.66 -10.99 11.68
CA ALA A 297 -19.52 -10.79 10.77
C ALA A 297 -19.09 -9.32 10.61
N GLY A 298 -19.69 -8.42 11.39
CA GLY A 298 -19.42 -6.99 11.38
C GLY A 298 -20.26 -6.23 10.37
N VAL A 299 -20.14 -4.89 10.41
CA VAL A 299 -20.98 -3.98 9.63
C VAL A 299 -20.16 -2.94 8.87
N VAL A 300 -20.45 -2.78 7.58
CA VAL A 300 -19.93 -1.70 6.74
C VAL A 300 -20.93 -0.54 6.70
N VAL A 301 -20.45 0.67 6.96
CA VAL A 301 -21.26 1.89 6.97
C VAL A 301 -20.87 2.79 5.79
N LEU A 302 -21.85 3.15 4.97
CA LEU A 302 -21.68 4.18 3.93
C LEU A 302 -22.37 5.46 4.38
N CYS A 303 -21.72 6.60 4.15
CA CYS A 303 -22.24 7.92 4.50
C CYS A 303 -22.42 8.77 3.24
N ASP A 304 -23.46 9.59 3.17
CA ASP A 304 -23.69 10.49 2.03
C ASP A 304 -22.71 11.68 2.00
N MET A 305 -22.60 12.42 3.11
CA MET A 305 -21.92 13.72 3.20
C MET A 305 -21.30 13.96 4.58
N GLY A 306 -20.40 14.93 4.67
CA GLY A 306 -19.42 15.09 5.76
C GLY A 306 -19.93 15.00 7.21
N SER A 307 -21.08 15.60 7.56
CA SER A 307 -21.54 15.57 8.96
C SER A 307 -22.04 14.19 9.42
N ALA A 308 -22.52 13.38 8.47
CA ALA A 308 -22.85 11.98 8.72
C ALA A 308 -21.57 11.19 9.04
N VAL A 309 -20.50 11.39 8.28
CA VAL A 309 -19.19 10.75 8.51
C VAL A 309 -18.64 11.08 9.90
N LEU A 310 -18.73 12.35 10.34
CA LEU A 310 -18.28 12.75 11.68
C LEU A 310 -19.08 12.08 12.78
N THR A 311 -20.41 11.97 12.61
CA THR A 311 -21.29 11.29 13.56
C THR A 311 -20.93 9.80 13.68
N VAL A 312 -20.73 9.11 12.56
CA VAL A 312 -20.33 7.70 12.57
C VAL A 312 -18.92 7.53 13.15
N LYS A 313 -17.97 8.40 12.80
CA LYS A 313 -16.60 8.36 13.38
C LYS A 313 -16.60 8.52 14.89
N ALA A 314 -17.49 9.35 15.45
CA ALA A 314 -17.63 9.47 16.90
C ALA A 314 -18.12 8.15 17.52
N LEU A 315 -19.11 7.50 16.91
CA LEU A 315 -19.64 6.19 17.34
C LEU A 315 -18.59 5.08 17.29
N LEU A 316 -17.71 5.08 16.27
CA LEU A 316 -16.64 4.10 16.13
C LEU A 316 -15.62 4.10 17.29
N THR A 317 -15.60 5.14 18.12
CA THR A 317 -14.74 5.17 19.32
C THR A 317 -15.27 4.29 20.46
N GLU A 318 -16.52 3.86 20.37
CA GLU A 318 -17.20 3.07 21.39
C GLU A 318 -16.99 1.56 21.16
N LYS A 319 -16.86 0.80 22.24
CA LYS A 319 -16.54 -0.64 22.16
C LYS A 319 -17.57 -1.45 21.36
N GLU A 320 -18.84 -1.05 21.40
CA GLU A 320 -19.92 -1.71 20.65
C GLU A 320 -19.79 -1.57 19.13
N PHE A 321 -18.95 -0.65 18.64
CA PHE A 321 -18.66 -0.45 17.22
C PHE A 321 -17.32 -1.08 16.77
N ALA A 322 -16.70 -1.94 17.60
CA ALA A 322 -15.39 -2.51 17.30
C ALA A 322 -15.34 -3.29 15.96
N THR A 323 -16.46 -3.88 15.55
CA THR A 323 -16.62 -4.65 14.29
C THR A 323 -17.20 -3.81 13.14
N VAL A 324 -17.36 -2.50 13.33
CA VAL A 324 -17.96 -1.59 12.35
C VAL A 324 -16.87 -0.83 11.59
N ARG A 325 -17.01 -0.67 10.28
CA ARG A 325 -16.07 0.05 9.42
C ARG A 325 -16.81 1.01 8.50
N ILE A 326 -16.24 2.19 8.25
CA ILE A 326 -16.80 3.15 7.28
C ILE A 326 -16.15 2.88 5.91
N ALA A 327 -16.96 2.77 4.86
CA ALA A 327 -16.48 2.77 3.49
C ALA A 327 -16.46 4.20 2.92
N ASP A 328 -15.34 4.60 2.32
CA ASP A 328 -15.20 5.86 1.58
C ASP A 328 -15.60 5.64 0.12
N ALA A 329 -16.90 5.57 -0.14
CA ALA A 329 -17.44 5.21 -1.46
C ALA A 329 -18.54 6.19 -1.90
N PRO A 330 -18.79 6.35 -3.22
CA PRO A 330 -19.99 7.01 -3.71
C PRO A 330 -21.24 6.34 -3.11
N PHE A 331 -22.13 7.13 -2.50
CA PHE A 331 -23.18 6.61 -1.63
C PHE A 331 -24.07 5.53 -2.26
N VAL A 332 -24.46 5.70 -3.54
CA VAL A 332 -25.36 4.75 -4.22
C VAL A 332 -24.58 3.59 -4.83
N GLU A 333 -23.58 3.87 -5.66
CA GLU A 333 -22.80 2.84 -6.35
C GLU A 333 -22.04 1.95 -5.36
N GLY A 334 -21.46 2.55 -4.32
CA GLY A 334 -20.80 1.84 -3.23
C GLY A 334 -21.77 0.99 -2.43
N ALA A 335 -23.00 1.46 -2.18
CA ALA A 335 -24.02 0.68 -1.47
C ALA A 335 -24.39 -0.58 -2.25
N VAL A 336 -24.60 -0.46 -3.56
CA VAL A 336 -24.89 -1.60 -4.44
C VAL A 336 -23.71 -2.59 -4.43
N ALA A 337 -22.49 -2.11 -4.63
CA ALA A 337 -21.30 -2.98 -4.66
C ALA A 337 -21.05 -3.69 -3.32
N ALA A 338 -21.22 -2.98 -2.20
CA ALA A 338 -21.10 -3.54 -0.86
C ALA A 338 -22.13 -4.63 -0.61
N VAL A 339 -23.41 -4.35 -0.85
CA VAL A 339 -24.52 -5.29 -0.58
C VAL A 339 -24.44 -6.52 -1.47
N VAL A 340 -24.09 -6.37 -2.75
CA VAL A 340 -23.89 -7.52 -3.66
C VAL A 340 -22.72 -8.40 -3.18
N THR A 341 -21.60 -7.80 -2.80
CA THR A 341 -20.41 -8.55 -2.33
C THR A 341 -20.67 -9.24 -1.00
N ALA A 342 -21.33 -8.57 -0.06
CA ALA A 342 -21.72 -9.15 1.22
C ALA A 342 -22.72 -10.30 1.03
N SER A 343 -23.68 -10.14 0.11
CA SER A 343 -24.66 -11.20 -0.22
C SER A 343 -24.00 -12.43 -0.85
N ALA A 344 -22.90 -12.24 -1.57
CA ALA A 344 -22.08 -13.32 -2.13
C ALA A 344 -21.17 -14.01 -1.08
N GLY A 345 -21.22 -13.59 0.19
CA GLY A 345 -20.40 -14.15 1.27
C GLY A 345 -19.00 -13.53 1.38
N GLY A 346 -18.77 -12.35 0.79
CA GLY A 346 -17.54 -11.61 0.97
C GLY A 346 -17.30 -11.22 2.43
N ASP A 347 -16.05 -11.32 2.88
CA ASP A 347 -15.64 -10.84 4.19
C ASP A 347 -15.59 -9.30 4.26
N MET A 348 -15.34 -8.75 5.45
CA MET A 348 -15.29 -7.30 5.70
C MET A 348 -14.36 -6.58 4.72
N THR A 349 -13.20 -7.17 4.43
CA THR A 349 -12.19 -6.60 3.51
C THR A 349 -12.73 -6.56 2.08
N ALA A 350 -13.31 -7.66 1.60
CA ALA A 350 -13.89 -7.74 0.27
C ALA A 350 -15.04 -6.74 0.09
N VAL A 351 -15.90 -6.60 1.10
CA VAL A 351 -17.05 -5.68 1.06
C VAL A 351 -16.59 -4.22 1.02
N LEU A 352 -15.58 -3.85 1.83
CA LEU A 352 -15.00 -2.50 1.83
C LEU A 352 -14.32 -2.18 0.49
N ALA A 353 -13.55 -3.11 -0.06
CA ALA A 353 -12.87 -2.94 -1.35
C ALA A 353 -13.87 -2.76 -2.50
N ALA A 354 -14.91 -3.60 -2.56
CA ALA A 354 -15.95 -3.49 -3.59
C ALA A 354 -16.70 -2.15 -3.51
N ALA A 355 -16.95 -1.65 -2.29
CA ALA A 355 -17.57 -0.34 -2.11
C ALA A 355 -16.67 0.79 -2.65
N ASP A 356 -15.38 0.80 -2.29
CA ASP A 356 -14.44 1.84 -2.73
C ASP A 356 -14.20 1.83 -4.25
N ASP A 357 -14.05 0.63 -4.84
CA ASP A 357 -13.87 0.43 -6.29
C ASP A 357 -15.00 1.05 -7.12
N ALA A 358 -16.21 1.18 -6.55
CA ALA A 358 -17.35 1.80 -7.19
C ALA A 358 -17.09 3.26 -7.62
N ARG A 359 -16.10 3.94 -7.01
CA ARG A 359 -15.63 5.28 -7.42
C ARG A 359 -15.07 5.30 -8.84
N THR A 360 -14.57 4.17 -9.33
CA THR A 360 -13.95 4.04 -10.65
C THR A 360 -14.95 3.72 -11.76
N TYR A 361 -16.22 3.45 -11.40
CA TYR A 361 -17.25 3.05 -12.36
C TYR A 361 -17.56 4.19 -13.34
N ARG A 362 -17.17 3.98 -14.60
CA ARG A 362 -17.53 4.89 -15.69
C ARG A 362 -18.89 4.52 -16.25
N LYS A 363 -19.80 5.50 -16.32
CA LYS A 363 -21.12 5.35 -16.94
C LYS A 363 -21.11 5.66 -18.44
N LEU A 364 -19.99 6.18 -18.95
CA LEU A 364 -19.71 6.56 -20.34
C LEU A 364 -18.23 6.27 -20.65
#